data_AF-A0A522DTH3-F1
#
_entry.id   AF-A0A522DTH3-F1
#
_cell.length_a   1.000
_cell.length_b   1.000
_cell.length_c   1.000
_cell.angle_alpha   90.00
_cell.angle_beta   90.00
_cell.angle_gamma   90.00
#
_symmetry.space_group_name_H-M   'P 1'
#
loop_
_entity.id
_entity.type
_entity.pdbx_description
1 polymer ?
#
loop_
_entity_poly.entity_id
_entity_poly.type
_entity_poly.pdbx_seq_one_letter_code
_entity_poly.pdbx_strand_id
1 'polypeptide(L)'
;MTTFLNLREQNIVRCREGYRKQLSDWTLLEWAGAAAGEMGEAANIAKKLRRIDGGFPGNAGEPSRELLVRELGREIADVVVYLDLLAAAAGLPDLGVLTASKWNEISERIGSPLRLS
;
A
#
# COMPACT_ATOMS: atom_id res chain seq x y z
N MET A 1 -3.20 -14.95 -10.44
CA MET A 1 -2.73 -13.55 -10.37
C MET A 1 -3.90 -12.72 -9.89
N THR A 2 -3.71 -11.88 -8.87
CA THR A 2 -4.76 -11.01 -8.33
C THR A 2 -4.89 -9.74 -9.18
N THR A 3 -6.11 -9.26 -9.42
CA THR A 3 -6.39 -7.96 -10.06
C THR A 3 -6.87 -6.94 -9.03
N PHE A 4 -6.82 -5.64 -9.34
CA PHE A 4 -7.36 -4.61 -8.43
C PHE A 4 -8.88 -4.72 -8.24
N LEU A 5 -9.61 -5.14 -9.27
CA LEU A 5 -11.04 -5.42 -9.14
C LEU A 5 -11.28 -6.59 -8.17
N ASN A 6 -10.53 -7.68 -8.32
CA ASN A 6 -10.65 -8.82 -7.40
C ASN A 6 -10.23 -8.43 -5.97
N LEU A 7 -9.18 -7.60 -5.81
CA LEU A 7 -8.82 -7.02 -4.52
C LEU A 7 -10.02 -6.26 -3.94
N ARG A 8 -10.59 -5.28 -4.66
CA ARG A 8 -11.73 -4.47 -4.21
C ARG A 8 -12.89 -5.33 -3.71
N GLU A 9 -13.30 -6.32 -4.50
CA GLU A 9 -14.41 -7.23 -4.16
C GLU A 9 -14.13 -8.00 -2.86
N GLN A 10 -12.96 -8.63 -2.75
CA GLN A 10 -12.61 -9.44 -1.59
C GLN A 10 -12.32 -8.59 -0.35
N ASN A 11 -11.76 -7.39 -0.53
CA ASN A 11 -11.35 -6.53 0.56
C ASN A 11 -12.56 -5.91 1.27
N ILE A 12 -13.61 -5.51 0.53
CA ILE A 12 -14.89 -5.08 1.12
C ILE A 12 -15.55 -6.22 1.90
N VAL A 13 -15.58 -7.43 1.32
CA VAL A 13 -16.13 -8.62 2.01
C VAL A 13 -15.33 -8.90 3.28
N ARG A 14 -14.00 -8.89 3.22
CA ARG A 14 -13.14 -9.08 4.40
C ARG A 14 -13.34 -7.99 5.46
N CYS A 15 -13.56 -6.74 5.05
CA CYS A 15 -13.88 -5.66 5.98
C CYS A 15 -15.14 -5.98 6.80
N ARG A 16 -16.20 -6.42 6.10
CA ARG A 16 -17.48 -6.77 6.73
C ARG A 16 -17.42 -8.05 7.53
N GLU A 17 -16.89 -9.14 6.97
CA GLU A 17 -16.96 -10.47 7.59
C GLU A 17 -15.80 -10.72 8.55
N GLY A 18 -14.59 -10.27 8.19
CA GLY A 18 -13.36 -10.48 8.96
C GLY A 18 -13.24 -9.50 10.11
N TYR A 19 -13.39 -8.21 9.85
CA TYR A 19 -13.28 -7.17 10.88
C TYR A 19 -14.62 -6.79 11.53
N ARG A 20 -15.74 -7.34 11.03
CA ARG A 20 -17.10 -6.99 11.50
C ARG A 20 -17.38 -5.49 11.43
N LYS A 21 -16.88 -4.84 10.36
CA LYS A 21 -17.00 -3.40 10.13
C LYS A 21 -17.62 -3.10 8.77
N GLN A 22 -18.43 -2.06 8.72
CA GLN A 22 -18.82 -1.42 7.47
C GLN A 22 -17.78 -0.37 7.06
N LEU A 23 -17.70 -0.05 5.78
CA LEU A 23 -16.81 1.03 5.30
C LEU A 23 -17.12 2.37 5.98
N SER A 24 -18.39 2.60 6.31
CA SER A 24 -18.89 3.80 7.00
C SER A 24 -18.56 3.84 8.49
N ASP A 25 -18.06 2.75 9.09
CA ASP A 25 -17.72 2.73 10.52
C ASP A 25 -16.47 3.55 10.81
N TRP A 26 -15.63 3.77 9.80
CA TRP A 26 -14.46 4.64 9.83
C TRP A 26 -14.65 5.81 8.85
N THR A 27 -14.27 6.99 9.30
CA THR A 27 -14.13 8.19 8.48
C THR A 27 -13.01 8.01 7.46
N LEU A 28 -13.01 8.85 6.42
CA LEU A 28 -11.89 8.88 5.46
C LEU A 28 -10.55 9.18 6.15
N LEU A 29 -10.56 9.94 7.25
CA LEU A 29 -9.36 10.22 8.03
C LEU A 29 -8.80 8.96 8.70
N GLU A 30 -9.65 8.09 9.25
CA GLU A 30 -9.22 6.83 9.86
C GLU A 30 -8.68 5.85 8.82
N TRP A 31 -9.34 5.73 7.66
CA TRP A 31 -8.84 4.91 6.56
C TRP A 31 -7.49 5.42 6.03
N ALA A 32 -7.36 6.74 5.84
CA ALA A 32 -6.09 7.35 5.45
C ALA A 32 -5.01 7.18 6.52
N GLY A 33 -5.39 7.28 7.80
CA GLY A 33 -4.52 7.04 8.94
C GLY A 33 -3.99 5.61 9.00
N ALA A 34 -4.83 4.61 8.72
CA ALA A 34 -4.41 3.22 8.64
C ALA A 34 -3.41 3.00 7.50
N ALA A 35 -3.70 3.48 6.29
CA ALA A 35 -2.76 3.41 5.16
C ALA A 35 -1.42 4.13 5.47
N ALA A 36 -1.47 5.26 6.16
CA ALA A 36 -0.28 5.99 6.60
C ALA A 36 0.50 5.23 7.67
N GLY A 37 -0.19 4.48 8.55
CA GLY A 37 0.41 3.59 9.54
C GLY A 37 1.29 2.53 8.86
N GLU A 38 0.72 1.77 7.92
CA GLU A 38 1.45 0.74 7.16
C GLU A 38 2.64 1.34 6.38
N MET A 39 2.46 2.54 5.81
CA MET A 39 3.57 3.24 5.14
C MET A 39 4.68 3.64 6.12
N GLY A 40 4.31 3.96 7.36
CA GLY A 40 5.25 4.19 8.46
C GLY A 40 6.06 2.95 8.82
N GLU A 41 5.42 1.78 8.83
CA GLU A 41 6.08 0.48 9.04
C GLU A 41 7.06 0.17 7.89
N ALA A 42 6.61 0.33 6.64
CA ALA A 42 7.47 0.22 5.46
C ALA A 42 8.68 1.16 5.53
N ALA A 43 8.48 2.42 5.91
CA ALA A 43 9.56 3.39 6.07
C ALA A 43 10.54 3.00 7.18
N ASN A 44 10.06 2.43 8.29
CA ASN A 44 10.90 1.93 9.35
C ASN A 44 11.80 0.77 8.89
N ILE A 45 11.28 -0.14 8.07
CA ILE A 45 12.06 -1.24 7.48
C ILE A 45 13.09 -0.72 6.48
N ALA A 46 12.72 0.20 5.59
CA ALA A 46 13.65 0.84 4.65
C ALA A 46 14.82 1.53 5.38
N LYS A 47 14.54 2.16 6.53
CA LYS A 47 15.57 2.74 7.41
C LYS A 47 16.53 1.67 7.97
N LYS A 48 16.03 0.50 8.39
CA LYS A 48 16.88 -0.63 8.85
C LYS A 48 17.77 -1.15 7.71
N LEU A 49 17.20 -1.34 6.52
CA LEU A 49 17.96 -1.73 5.33
C LEU A 49 19.11 -0.75 5.04
N ARG A 50 18.86 0.55 5.15
CA ARG A 50 19.91 1.58 4.99
C ARG A 50 21.03 1.45 6.04
N ARG A 51 20.71 1.04 7.28
CA ARG A 51 21.71 0.84 8.34
C ARG A 51 22.63 -0.35 8.06
N ILE A 52 22.06 -1.43 7.55
CA ILE A 52 22.82 -2.61 7.09
C ILE A 52 23.71 -2.22 5.91
N ASP A 53 23.13 -1.61 4.86
CA ASP A 53 23.85 -1.26 3.64
C ASP A 53 24.96 -0.22 3.88
N GLY A 54 24.82 0.62 4.91
CA GLY A 54 25.82 1.64 5.28
C GLY A 54 26.86 1.20 6.31
N GLY A 55 26.79 -0.03 6.83
CA GLY A 55 27.73 -0.54 7.82
C GLY A 55 27.72 0.22 9.15
N PHE A 56 26.60 0.84 9.53
CA PHE A 56 26.52 1.65 10.74
C PHE A 56 26.66 0.79 12.02
N PRO A 57 27.38 1.27 13.06
CA PRO A 57 27.42 0.59 14.35
C PRO A 57 26.03 0.55 14.98
N GLY A 58 25.60 -0.60 15.49
CA GLY A 58 24.27 -0.78 16.10
C GLY A 58 23.40 -1.87 15.46
N ASN A 59 23.88 -2.56 14.42
CA ASN A 59 23.14 -3.65 13.76
C ASN A 59 23.07 -4.95 14.60
N ALA A 60 23.61 -4.97 15.82
CA ALA A 60 23.56 -6.13 16.70
C ALA A 60 22.10 -6.41 17.09
N GLY A 61 21.51 -7.43 16.48
CA GLY A 61 20.12 -7.83 16.69
C GLY A 61 19.14 -7.36 15.61
N GLU A 62 19.58 -6.65 14.56
CA GLU A 62 18.71 -6.42 13.40
C GLU A 62 18.54 -7.73 12.59
N PRO A 63 17.34 -8.01 12.05
CA PRO A 63 17.11 -9.14 11.15
C PRO A 63 18.02 -9.09 9.92
N SER A 64 18.21 -10.22 9.24
CA SER A 64 19.00 -10.23 8.00
C SER A 64 18.38 -9.32 6.93
N ARG A 65 19.22 -8.83 6.02
CA ARG A 65 18.78 -7.98 4.89
C ARG A 65 17.66 -8.66 4.09
N GLU A 66 17.78 -9.97 3.85
CA GLU A 66 16.80 -10.76 3.11
C GLU A 66 15.46 -10.81 3.84
N LEU A 67 15.47 -10.93 5.17
CA LEU A 67 14.26 -10.92 5.97
C LEU A 67 13.59 -9.54 5.93
N LEU A 68 14.36 -8.47 6.09
CA LEU A 68 13.85 -7.10 6.00
C LEU A 68 13.24 -6.78 4.62
N VAL A 69 13.82 -7.26 3.52
CA VAL A 69 13.22 -7.08 2.18
C VAL A 69 11.88 -7.81 2.07
N ARG A 70 11.75 -9.01 2.67
CA ARG A 70 10.47 -9.74 2.71
C ARG A 70 9.43 -9.02 3.56
N GLU A 71 9.82 -8.48 4.71
CA GLU A 71 8.94 -7.69 5.57
C GLU A 71 8.51 -6.40 4.87
N LEU A 72 9.42 -5.69 4.20
CA LEU A 72 9.08 -4.50 3.40
C LEU A 72 8.00 -4.80 2.36
N GLY A 73 8.11 -5.95 1.69
CA GLY A 73 7.10 -6.38 0.71
C GLY A 73 5.72 -6.62 1.33
N ARG A 74 5.64 -7.03 2.60
CA ARG A 74 4.37 -7.18 3.32
C ARG A 74 3.76 -5.83 3.65
N GLU A 75 4.54 -4.92 4.22
CA GLU A 75 4.06 -3.57 4.56
C GLU A 75 3.59 -2.80 3.31
N ILE A 76 4.30 -2.92 2.19
CA ILE A 76 3.86 -2.33 0.91
C ILE A 76 2.51 -2.93 0.46
N ALA A 77 2.29 -4.24 0.67
CA ALA A 77 1.02 -4.87 0.34
C ALA A 77 -0.11 -4.39 1.27
N ASP A 78 0.17 -4.20 2.56
CA ASP A 78 -0.79 -3.69 3.54
C ASP A 78 -1.18 -2.22 3.22
N VAL A 79 -0.22 -1.39 2.79
CA VAL A 79 -0.52 -0.05 2.24
C VAL A 79 -1.52 -0.14 1.09
N VAL A 80 -1.31 -1.03 0.11
CA VAL A 80 -2.21 -1.19 -1.05
C VAL A 80 -3.60 -1.64 -0.59
N VAL A 81 -3.68 -2.55 0.37
CA VAL A 81 -4.95 -3.02 0.96
C VAL A 81 -5.74 -1.88 1.59
N TYR A 82 -5.11 -1.04 2.40
CA TYR A 82 -5.81 0.06 3.06
C TYR A 82 -6.12 1.23 2.12
N LEU A 83 -5.27 1.50 1.13
CA LEU A 83 -5.58 2.46 0.06
C LEU A 83 -6.82 2.04 -0.74
N ASP A 84 -7.00 0.73 -0.96
CA ASP A 84 -8.18 0.22 -1.64
C ASP A 84 -9.46 0.40 -0.79
N LEU A 85 -9.40 0.12 0.52
CA LEU A 85 -10.52 0.39 1.44
C LEU A 85 -10.84 1.88 1.55
N LEU A 86 -9.83 2.74 1.57
CA LEU A 86 -10.00 4.19 1.54
C LEU A 86 -10.72 4.64 0.27
N ALA A 87 -10.27 4.17 -0.90
CA ALA A 87 -10.93 4.48 -2.18
C ALA A 87 -12.37 3.95 -2.21
N ALA A 88 -12.62 2.74 -1.69
CA ALA A 88 -13.97 2.19 -1.56
C ALA A 88 -14.86 3.05 -0.66
N ALA A 89 -14.38 3.43 0.52
CA ALA A 89 -15.11 4.26 1.47
C ALA A 89 -15.41 5.67 0.91
N ALA A 90 -14.53 6.19 0.04
CA ALA A 90 -14.74 7.45 -0.66
C ALA A 90 -15.68 7.35 -1.89
N GLY A 91 -16.18 6.15 -2.23
CA GLY A 91 -17.02 5.93 -3.41
C GLY A 91 -16.27 6.03 -4.74
N LEU A 92 -14.95 5.83 -4.72
CA LEU A 92 -14.10 5.89 -5.91
C LEU A 92 -14.00 4.52 -6.60
N PRO A 93 -13.61 4.47 -7.90
CA PRO A 93 -13.26 3.25 -8.60
C PRO A 93 -12.18 2.41 -7.88
N ASP A 94 -11.97 1.17 -8.34
CA ASP A 94 -10.85 0.37 -7.85
C ASP A 94 -9.50 1.03 -8.13
N LEU A 95 -8.49 0.67 -7.35
CA LEU A 95 -7.16 1.27 -7.46
C LEU A 95 -6.54 1.10 -8.85
N GLY A 96 -6.91 0.07 -9.62
CA GLY A 96 -6.39 -0.14 -10.97
C GLY A 96 -6.77 1.02 -11.89
N VAL A 97 -8.05 1.39 -11.90
CA VAL A 97 -8.57 2.53 -12.68
C VAL A 97 -7.92 3.84 -12.25
N LEU A 98 -7.86 4.09 -10.93
CA LEU A 98 -7.26 5.32 -10.38
C LEU A 98 -5.77 5.42 -10.72
N THR A 99 -5.04 4.32 -10.59
CA THR A 99 -3.61 4.25 -10.88
C THR A 99 -3.34 4.44 -12.36
N ALA A 100 -4.06 3.74 -13.25
CA ALA A 100 -3.89 3.89 -14.70
C ALA A 100 -4.16 5.32 -15.16
N SER A 101 -5.23 5.95 -14.65
CA SER A 101 -5.56 7.35 -14.95
C SER A 101 -4.42 8.28 -14.53
N LYS A 102 -3.97 8.22 -13.27
CA LYS A 102 -2.91 9.10 -12.78
C LYS A 102 -1.59 8.87 -13.49
N TRP A 103 -1.24 7.61 -13.75
CA TRP A 103 0.00 7.26 -14.42
C TRP A 103 0.01 7.75 -15.88
N ASN A 104 -1.11 7.62 -16.59
CA ASN A 104 -1.24 8.10 -17.97
C ASN A 104 -1.19 9.64 -18.05
N GLU A 105 -1.81 10.35 -17.10
CA GLU A 105 -1.70 11.80 -16.95
C GLU A 105 -0.24 12.25 -16.84
N ILE A 106 0.56 11.57 -16.00
CA ILE A 106 1.98 11.89 -15.83
C ILE A 106 2.79 11.52 -17.07
N SER A 107 2.52 10.37 -17.68
CA SER A 107 3.17 9.95 -18.92
C SER A 107 2.97 10.96 -20.05
N GLU A 108 1.77 11.51 -20.21
CA GLU A 108 1.51 12.58 -21.16
C GLU A 108 2.29 13.86 -20.82
N ARG A 109 2.27 14.29 -19.55
CA ARG A 109 2.98 15.49 -19.09
C ARG A 109 4.48 15.46 -19.38
N ILE A 110 5.10 14.28 -19.31
CA ILE A 110 6.55 14.12 -19.54
C ILE A 110 6.89 13.71 -20.99
N GLY A 111 5.90 13.65 -21.89
CA GLY A 111 6.10 13.23 -23.28
C GLY A 111 6.45 11.74 -23.45
N SER A 112 6.14 10.90 -22.46
CA SER A 112 6.34 9.45 -22.53
C SER A 112 5.30 8.81 -23.46
N PRO A 113 5.69 7.88 -24.36
CA PRO A 113 4.74 7.16 -25.22
C PRO A 113 4.03 6.01 -24.51
N LEU A 114 4.48 5.61 -23.32
CA LEU A 114 3.96 4.44 -22.61
C LEU A 114 2.59 4.73 -21.99
N ARG A 115 1.69 3.74 -21.98
CA ARG A 115 0.35 3.83 -21.38
C ARG A 115 0.03 2.57 -20.59
N LEU A 116 -0.66 2.73 -19.46
CA LEU A 116 -1.30 1.64 -18.73
C LEU A 116 -2.76 1.49 -19.19
N SER A 117 -3.21 0.23 -19.30
CA SER A 117 -4.57 -0.18 -19.62
C SER A 117 -5.30 -0.69 -18.40
#